data_AF-A0A7V8TTZ3-F1
#
_entry.id   AF-A0A7V8TTZ3-F1
#
_cell.length_a   1.000
_cell.length_b   1.000
_cell.length_c   1.000
_cell.angle_alpha   90.00
_cell.angle_beta   90.00
_cell.angle_gamma   90.00
#
_symmetry.space_group_name_H-M   'P 1'
#
loop_
_entity.id
_entity.type
_entity.pdbx_description
1 polymer ?
#
loop_
_entity_poly.entity_id
_entity_poly.type
_entity_poly.pdbx_seq_one_letter_code
_entity_poly.pdbx_strand_id
1 'polypeptide(L)'
;MTGFLSTLALREPLADGDLDELEGQTVRVEIHEPRLDLSLTVERGRIMPSRSAPAVTIRAQAEDLLLVAAQRLDPDTLFFQRRLSMSGDTALGLVVKNVLDTVAAAGLPAALAPWLYRLADLVPDQPADPGRMS
;
A
#
# COMPACT_ATOMS: atom_id res chain seq x y z
N MET A 1 2.63 10.84 25.04
CA MET A 1 2.32 11.88 24.03
C MET A 1 1.76 11.17 22.80
N THR A 2 0.55 10.63 22.97
CA THR A 2 -0.03 9.60 22.08
C THR A 2 -1.24 10.22 21.42
N GLY A 3 -1.11 10.65 20.16
CA GLY A 3 -2.23 11.23 19.45
C GLY A 3 -1.81 12.09 18.27
N PHE A 4 -1.30 11.49 17.21
CA PHE A 4 -1.24 12.15 15.89
C PHE A 4 -1.40 11.19 14.69
N LEU A 5 -1.63 9.89 14.89
CA LEU A 5 -1.75 8.91 13.80
C LEU A 5 -3.17 8.34 13.61
N SER A 6 -4.19 8.97 14.21
CA SER A 6 -5.59 8.52 14.12
C SER A 6 -6.33 9.01 12.86
N THR A 7 -5.66 9.70 11.92
CA THR A 7 -6.34 10.48 10.87
C THR A 7 -6.19 9.93 9.45
N LEU A 8 -5.58 8.75 9.26
CA LEU A 8 -5.63 8.05 7.97
C LEU A 8 -6.65 6.91 8.03
N ALA A 9 -7.86 7.22 8.50
CA ALA A 9 -9.00 6.37 8.20
C ALA A 9 -9.33 6.61 6.73
N LEU A 10 -8.81 5.77 5.82
CA LEU A 10 -9.33 5.67 4.47
C LEU A 10 -10.84 5.43 4.60
N ARG A 11 -11.63 6.39 4.13
CA ARG A 11 -13.04 6.54 4.48
C ARG A 11 -13.98 6.22 3.32
N GLU A 12 -13.46 5.63 2.26
CA GLU A 12 -14.23 4.91 1.27
C GLU A 12 -13.92 3.42 1.48
N PRO A 13 -14.94 2.55 1.68
CA PRO A 13 -14.71 1.13 1.77
C PRO A 13 -14.07 0.70 0.45
N LEU A 14 -12.84 0.17 0.54
CA LEU A 14 -12.40 -0.84 -0.40
C LEU A 14 -13.56 -1.82 -0.57
N ALA A 15 -13.89 -2.17 -1.81
CA ALA A 15 -15.17 -2.75 -2.21
C ALA A 15 -15.69 -3.73 -1.16
N ASP A 16 -16.94 -3.51 -0.74
CA ASP A 16 -17.66 -4.27 0.30
C ASP A 16 -17.32 -5.78 0.19
N GLY A 17 -16.49 -6.30 1.11
CA GLY A 17 -16.01 -7.69 1.12
C GLY A 17 -14.50 -7.91 1.00
N ASP A 18 -13.74 -7.05 0.32
CA ASP A 18 -12.30 -7.29 0.07
C ASP A 18 -11.43 -7.16 1.33
N LEU A 19 -11.90 -6.40 2.33
CA LEU A 19 -11.24 -6.24 3.61
C LEU A 19 -11.68 -7.27 4.66
N ASP A 20 -12.76 -8.01 4.42
CA ASP A 20 -13.32 -8.93 5.41
C ASP A 20 -12.36 -10.08 5.70
N GLU A 21 -11.61 -10.51 4.67
CA GLU A 21 -10.57 -11.54 4.80
C GLU A 21 -9.32 -11.04 5.55
N LEU A 22 -9.15 -9.73 5.68
CA LEU A 22 -8.07 -9.09 6.46
C LEU A 22 -8.50 -8.76 7.90
N GLU A 23 -9.76 -8.98 8.28
CA GLU A 23 -10.27 -8.69 9.61
C GLU A 23 -9.50 -9.50 10.68
N GLY A 24 -8.92 -8.80 11.65
CA GLY A 24 -8.09 -9.38 12.70
C GLY A 24 -6.69 -9.85 12.24
N GLN A 25 -6.35 -9.74 10.95
CA GLN A 25 -5.03 -10.08 10.42
C GLN A 25 -4.13 -8.85 10.38
N THR A 26 -2.88 -9.02 10.82
CA THR A 26 -1.89 -7.93 10.75
C THR A 26 -1.09 -8.01 9.46
N VAL A 27 -1.16 -6.93 8.68
CA VAL A 27 -0.38 -6.67 7.47
C VAL A 27 0.72 -5.67 7.80
N ARG A 28 1.97 -6.03 7.55
CA ARG A 28 3.11 -5.11 7.67
C ARG A 28 3.45 -4.53 6.30
N VAL A 29 3.68 -3.23 6.24
CA VAL A 29 4.10 -2.49 5.05
C VAL A 29 5.45 -1.84 5.37
N GLU A 30 6.49 -2.29 4.67
CA GLU A 30 7.83 -1.74 4.77
C GLU A 30 8.14 -0.94 3.49
N ILE A 31 8.39 0.35 3.65
CA ILE A 31 8.81 1.26 2.58
C ILE A 31 10.31 1.47 2.71
N HIS A 32 11.05 1.25 1.62
CA HIS A 32 12.51 1.37 1.63
C HIS A 32 12.98 2.82 1.74
N GLU A 33 12.42 3.72 0.92
CA GLU A 33 12.75 5.15 0.92
C GLU A 33 11.48 6.00 0.70
N PRO A 34 11.17 6.95 1.61
CA PRO A 34 11.76 7.06 2.95
C PRO A 34 11.51 5.78 3.78
N ARG A 35 12.44 5.43 4.68
CA ARG A 35 12.31 4.24 5.53
C ARG A 35 11.08 4.37 6.43
N LEU A 36 10.05 3.59 6.14
CA LEU A 36 8.81 3.55 6.91
C LEU A 36 8.42 2.10 7.14
N ASP A 37 7.93 1.82 8.34
CA ASP A 37 7.53 0.47 8.73
C ASP A 37 6.25 0.57 9.54
N LEU A 38 5.17 0.07 8.96
CA LEU A 38 3.82 0.18 9.49
C LEU A 38 3.23 -1.20 9.60
N SER A 39 2.65 -1.53 10.75
CA SER A 39 1.79 -2.70 10.89
C SER A 39 0.37 -2.24 11.05
N LEU A 40 -0.52 -2.76 10.20
CA LEU A 40 -1.93 -2.39 10.09
C LEU A 40 -2.78 -3.64 10.25
N THR A 41 -3.96 -3.49 10.82
CA THR A 41 -4.99 -4.54 10.89
C THR A 41 -6.32 -3.92 10.48
N VAL A 42 -7.26 -4.75 10.03
CA VAL A 42 -8.65 -4.33 9.88
C VAL A 42 -9.40 -4.75 11.14
N GLU A 43 -10.10 -3.81 11.75
CA GLU A 43 -11.04 -4.06 12.83
C GLU A 43 -12.37 -3.35 12.56
N ARG A 44 -13.47 -4.10 12.52
CA ARG A 44 -14.82 -3.60 12.23
C ARG A 44 -14.88 -2.81 10.92
N GLY A 45 -14.20 -3.33 9.89
CA GLY A 45 -14.11 -2.68 8.57
C GLY A 45 -13.31 -1.36 8.57
N ARG A 46 -12.46 -1.13 9.58
CA ARG A 46 -11.58 0.04 9.65
C ARG A 46 -10.13 -0.38 9.76
N ILE A 47 -9.28 0.30 9.00
CA ILE A 47 -7.83 0.11 9.08
C ILE A 47 -7.32 0.79 10.36
N MET A 48 -6.59 0.04 11.18
CA MET A 48 -6.03 0.48 12.45
C MET A 48 -4.56 0.06 12.58
N PRO A 49 -3.72 0.83 13.29
CA PRO A 49 -2.35 0.39 13.57
C PRO A 49 -2.36 -0.83 14.51
N SER A 50 -1.56 -1.83 14.16
CA SER A 50 -1.37 -3.07 14.94
C SER A 50 0.07 -3.16 15.46
N ARG A 51 0.25 -3.89 16.57
CA ARG A 51 1.56 -4.28 17.11
C ARG A 51 1.74 -5.79 17.15
N SER A 52 0.77 -6.54 16.63
CA SER A 52 0.82 -7.99 16.58
C SER A 52 1.83 -8.47 15.55
N ALA A 53 2.20 -9.75 15.62
CA ALA A 53 3.04 -10.36 14.61
C ALA A 53 2.33 -10.30 13.24
N PRO A 54 3.00 -9.86 12.17
CA PRO A 54 2.38 -9.77 10.87
C PRO A 54 2.19 -11.16 10.26
N ALA A 55 0.99 -11.42 9.75
CA ALA A 55 0.70 -12.60 8.95
C ALA A 55 1.28 -12.47 7.54
N VAL A 56 1.32 -11.24 7.01
CA VAL A 56 1.92 -10.92 5.72
C VAL A 56 2.69 -9.61 5.81
N THR A 57 3.83 -9.55 5.11
CA THR A 57 4.68 -8.36 5.00
C THR A 57 4.85 -7.99 3.53
N ILE A 58 4.49 -6.75 3.19
CA ILE A 58 4.68 -6.12 1.89
C ILE A 58 5.91 -5.23 1.95
N ARG A 59 6.76 -5.28 0.93
CA ARG A 59 7.90 -4.36 0.77
C ARG A 59 7.88 -3.70 -0.60
N ALA A 60 8.04 -2.37 -0.63
CA ALA A 60 8.12 -1.59 -1.85
C ALA A 60 8.84 -0.25 -1.63
N GLN A 61 9.12 0.49 -2.71
CA GLN A 61 9.46 1.91 -2.61
C GLN A 61 8.20 2.79 -2.50
N ALA A 62 8.31 3.98 -1.92
CA ALA A 62 7.17 4.89 -1.82
C ALA A 62 6.63 5.28 -3.21
N GLU A 63 7.56 5.52 -4.12
CA GLU A 63 7.33 5.84 -5.53
C GLU A 63 6.51 4.75 -6.23
N ASP A 64 6.85 3.49 -6.02
CA ASP A 64 6.14 2.34 -6.57
C ASP A 64 4.68 2.28 -6.08
N LEU A 65 4.48 2.45 -4.77
CA LEU A 65 3.14 2.45 -4.17
C LEU A 65 2.30 3.64 -4.65
N LEU A 66 2.93 4.81 -4.87
CA LEU A 66 2.26 5.98 -5.44
C LEU A 66 1.81 5.72 -6.89
N LEU A 67 2.64 5.09 -7.71
CA LEU A 67 2.30 4.74 -9.10
C LEU A 67 1.16 3.71 -9.16
N VAL A 68 1.14 2.73 -8.25
CA VAL A 68 0.02 1.78 -8.11
C VAL A 68 -1.27 2.49 -7.71
N ALA A 69 -1.24 3.32 -6.67
CA ALA A 69 -2.43 4.05 -6.22
C ALA A 69 -2.97 5.03 -7.28
N ALA A 70 -2.07 5.59 -8.11
CA ALA A 70 -2.41 6.44 -9.25
C ALA A 70 -2.86 5.63 -10.50
N GLN A 71 -2.91 4.30 -10.42
CA GLN A 71 -3.23 3.38 -11.52
C GLN A 71 -2.34 3.56 -12.77
N ARG A 72 -1.07 3.94 -12.56
CA ARG A 72 -0.05 4.05 -13.63
C ARG A 72 0.74 2.76 -13.81
N LEU A 73 0.88 1.98 -12.75
CA LEU A 73 1.53 0.67 -12.75
C LEU A 73 0.67 -0.35 -12.02
N ASP A 74 0.75 -1.60 -12.47
CA ASP A 74 0.11 -2.72 -11.80
C ASP A 74 1.03 -3.32 -10.73
N PRO A 75 0.51 -3.75 -9.58
CA PRO A 75 1.31 -4.40 -8.54
C PRO A 75 1.90 -5.73 -9.02
N ASP A 76 1.26 -6.42 -9.97
CA ASP A 76 1.84 -7.60 -10.63
C ASP A 76 3.14 -7.27 -11.34
N THR A 77 3.16 -6.19 -12.12
CA THR A 77 4.34 -5.74 -12.84
C THR A 77 5.48 -5.45 -11.86
N LEU A 78 5.18 -4.77 -10.74
CA LEU A 78 6.16 -4.51 -9.70
C LEU A 78 6.64 -5.78 -8.99
N PHE A 79 5.75 -6.77 -8.78
CA PHE A 79 6.11 -8.06 -8.18
C PHE A 79 7.07 -8.85 -9.08
N PHE A 80 6.78 -8.94 -10.38
CA PHE A 80 7.66 -9.59 -11.36
C PHE A 80 9.01 -8.85 -11.50
N GLN A 81 9.00 -7.52 -11.37
CA GLN A 81 10.21 -6.70 -11.36
C GLN A 81 10.96 -6.73 -10.01
N ARG A 82 10.46 -7.46 -9.00
CA ARG A 82 11.02 -7.54 -7.63
C ARG A 82 11.09 -6.18 -6.92
N ARG A 83 10.28 -5.22 -7.36
CA ARG A 83 10.09 -3.89 -6.76
C ARG A 83 9.02 -3.92 -5.68
N LEU A 84 8.04 -4.80 -5.83
CA LEU A 84 7.08 -5.19 -4.81
C LEU A 84 7.41 -6.62 -4.38
N SER A 85 7.43 -6.88 -3.07
CA SER A 85 7.53 -8.25 -2.57
C SER A 85 6.54 -8.47 -1.43
N MET A 86 6.03 -9.69 -1.34
CA MET A 86 5.13 -10.12 -0.29
C MET A 86 5.70 -11.40 0.32
N SER A 87 5.73 -11.47 1.65
CA SER A 87 6.19 -12.65 2.39
C SER A 87 5.28 -12.94 3.58
N GLY A 88 5.23 -14.20 4.01
CA GLY A 88 4.32 -14.67 5.06
C GLY A 88 3.25 -15.60 4.49
N ASP A 89 2.01 -15.43 4.94
CA ASP A 89 0.85 -16.19 4.47
C ASP A 89 0.51 -15.83 3.01
N THR A 90 0.64 -16.81 2.12
CA THR A 90 0.38 -16.64 0.68
C THR A 90 -1.08 -16.34 0.38
N ALA A 91 -2.03 -16.91 1.13
CA ALA A 91 -3.45 -16.67 0.91
C ALA A 91 -3.79 -15.20 1.26
N LEU A 92 -3.31 -14.71 2.40
CA LEU A 92 -3.46 -13.31 2.77
C LEU A 92 -2.67 -12.37 1.84
N GLY A 93 -1.52 -12.81 1.33
CA GLY A 93 -0.77 -12.08 0.31
C GLY A 93 -1.60 -11.83 -0.96
N LEU A 94 -2.40 -12.81 -1.39
CA LEU A 94 -3.29 -12.64 -2.54
C LEU A 94 -4.41 -11.64 -2.24
N VAL A 95 -5.01 -11.70 -1.05
CA VAL A 95 -6.04 -10.74 -0.62
C VAL A 95 -5.47 -9.33 -0.61
N VAL A 96 -4.31 -9.14 0.00
CA VAL A 96 -3.60 -7.85 0.03
C VAL A 96 -3.31 -7.34 -1.38
N LYS A 97 -2.93 -8.22 -2.31
CA LYS A 97 -2.71 -7.86 -3.70
C LYS A 97 -4.02 -7.39 -4.36
N ASN A 98 -5.12 -8.12 -4.20
CA ASN A 98 -6.43 -7.72 -4.71
C ASN A 98 -6.87 -6.36 -4.13
N VAL A 99 -6.58 -6.11 -2.85
CA VAL A 99 -6.78 -4.80 -2.23
C VAL A 99 -5.92 -3.73 -2.91
N LEU A 100 -4.64 -3.98 -3.17
CA LEU A 100 -3.79 -3.03 -3.90
C LEU A 100 -4.28 -2.76 -5.33
N ASP A 101 -4.80 -3.75 -6.02
CA ASP A 101 -5.41 -3.61 -7.36
C ASP A 101 -6.67 -2.73 -7.33
N THR A 102 -7.44 -2.79 -6.25
CA THR A 102 -8.68 -2.01 -6.07
C THR A 102 -8.45 -0.62 -5.46
N VAL A 103 -7.30 -0.38 -4.80
CA VAL A 103 -6.90 0.95 -4.32
C VAL A 103 -6.65 1.87 -5.51
N ALA A 104 -7.69 2.58 -5.92
CA ALA A 104 -7.62 3.66 -6.89
C ALA A 104 -7.69 5.02 -6.19
N ALA A 105 -7.28 6.10 -6.88
CA ALA A 105 -7.49 7.47 -6.41
C ALA A 105 -8.96 7.78 -6.06
N ALA A 106 -9.91 7.03 -6.63
CA ALA A 106 -11.34 7.11 -6.30
C ALA A 106 -11.68 6.69 -4.86
N GLY A 107 -10.83 5.89 -4.21
CA GLY A 107 -10.95 5.52 -2.79
C GLY A 107 -10.25 6.49 -1.82
N LEU A 108 -9.65 7.57 -2.35
CA LEU A 108 -9.15 8.67 -1.54
C LEU A 108 -10.19 9.78 -1.46
N PRO A 109 -10.24 10.53 -0.33
CA PRO A 109 -11.03 11.74 -0.24
C PRO A 109 -10.76 12.64 -1.45
N ALA A 110 -11.80 13.21 -2.05
CA ALA A 110 -11.68 14.02 -3.28
C ALA A 110 -10.66 15.17 -3.19
N ALA A 111 -10.40 15.67 -1.97
CA ALA A 111 -9.37 16.68 -1.71
C ALA A 111 -7.93 16.16 -1.87
N LEU A 112 -7.70 14.85 -1.71
CA LEU A 112 -6.40 14.19 -1.78
C LEU A 112 -6.10 13.57 -3.15
N ALA A 113 -7.12 13.20 -3.92
CA ALA A 113 -6.97 12.68 -5.28
C ALA A 113 -6.07 13.55 -6.19
N PRO A 114 -6.24 14.89 -6.29
CA PRO A 114 -5.35 15.71 -7.13
C PRO A 114 -3.91 15.77 -6.61
N TRP A 115 -3.69 15.63 -5.30
CA TRP A 115 -2.34 15.54 -4.74
C TRP A 115 -1.67 14.22 -5.08
N LEU A 116 -2.41 13.11 -5.04
CA LEU A 116 -1.89 11.79 -5.46
C LEU A 116 -1.39 11.84 -6.90
N TYR A 117 -2.23 12.30 -7.85
CA TYR A 117 -1.82 12.38 -9.25
C TYR A 117 -0.65 13.32 -9.46
N ARG A 118 -0.64 14.47 -8.77
CA ARG A 118 0.48 15.42 -8.85
C ARG A 118 1.79 14.83 -8.34
N LEU A 119 1.76 14.05 -7.26
CA LEU A 119 2.94 13.35 -6.76
C LEU A 119 3.37 12.24 -7.72
N ALA A 120 2.42 11.49 -8.29
CA ALA A 120 2.70 10.48 -9.29
C ALA A 120 3.34 11.06 -10.55
N ASP A 121 2.96 12.27 -10.99
CA ASP A 121 3.58 12.96 -12.13
C ASP A 121 5.05 13.36 -11.90
N LEU A 122 5.48 13.46 -10.63
CA LEU A 122 6.88 13.70 -10.29
C LEU A 122 7.71 12.40 -10.31
N VAL A 123 7.04 11.25 -10.26
CA VAL A 123 7.69 9.93 -10.28
C VAL A 123 7.74 9.45 -11.74
N PRO A 124 8.93 9.17 -12.28
CA PRO A 124 9.00 8.56 -13.60
C PRO A 124 8.39 7.16 -13.57
N ASP A 125 7.59 6.80 -14.58
CA ASP A 125 6.95 5.48 -14.69
C ASP A 125 7.96 4.31 -14.69
N GLN A 126 9.22 4.62 -15.00
CA GLN A 126 10.34 3.71 -14.90
C GLN A 126 11.38 4.31 -13.94
N PRO A 127 11.78 3.58 -12.88
CA PRO A 127 12.77 4.10 -11.95
C PRO A 127 14.08 4.31 -12.69
N ALA A 128 14.87 5.28 -12.22
CA ALA A 128 16.23 5.45 -12.71
C ALA A 128 16.98 4.13 -12.55
N ASP A 129 17.48 3.58 -13.67
CA ASP A 129 18.32 2.40 -13.67
C ASP A 129 19.52 2.66 -12.72
N PRO A 130 19.65 1.92 -11.60
CA PRO A 130 20.79 2.09 -10.70
C PRO A 130 22.14 1.77 -11.39
N GLY A 131 22.12 1.22 -12.61
CA GLY A 131 23.29 1.01 -13.46
C GLY A 131 23.77 2.21 -14.29
N ARG A 132 23.11 3.37 -14.26
CA ARG A 132 23.48 4.52 -15.12
C ARG A 132 24.29 5.65 -14.47
N MET A 133 24.62 5.52 -13.18
CA MET A 133 25.60 6.40 -12.52
C MET A 133 26.96 5.70 -12.48
N SER A 134 27.61 5.60 -13.65
CA SER A 134 29.05 5.33 -13.76
C SER A 134 29.82 6.64 -13.90
#